data_AF-A0A9D0ZF14-F1
#
_entry.id   AF-A0A9D0ZF14-F1
#
_cell.length_a   1.000
_cell.length_b   1.000
_cell.length_c   1.000
_cell.angle_alpha   90.00
_cell.angle_beta   90.00
_cell.angle_gamma   90.00
#
_symmetry.space_group_name_H-M   'P 1'
#
loop_
_entity.id
_entity.type
_entity.pdbx_description
1 polymer ?
#
loop_
_entity_poly.entity_id
_entity_poly.type
_entity_poly.pdbx_seq_one_letter_code
_entity_poly.pdbx_strand_id
1 'polypeptide(L)'
;MKLMHTKTPDFVQKMHNAAFKGGKTLVMKGMETVRGGKWASIKTGQIEEITGKTAQEEGVASLEMVILNENPEVMKIVLLKARDKDDNVIKIVRFPGVCVFEPLEETYYEGCKNVSTHTTYTLPTEQ
;
A
#
# COMPACT_ATOMS: atom_id res chain seq x y z
N MET A 1 10.39 -17.61 9.80
CA MET A 1 9.40 -16.52 9.93
C MET A 1 9.35 -15.76 8.60
N LYS A 2 8.26 -15.89 7.82
CA LYS A 2 8.04 -15.06 6.62
C LYS A 2 7.75 -13.63 7.11
N LEU A 3 8.37 -12.63 6.50
CA LEU A 3 8.18 -11.21 6.82
C LEU A 3 6.68 -10.91 6.91
N MET A 4 6.18 -10.58 8.11
CA MET A 4 4.76 -10.23 8.34
C MET A 4 4.36 -8.93 7.61
N HIS A 5 5.37 -8.13 7.26
CA HIS A 5 5.18 -6.85 6.61
C HIS A 5 6.21 -6.59 5.51
N THR A 6 5.81 -5.83 4.50
CA THR A 6 6.65 -5.35 3.40
C THR A 6 6.85 -3.84 3.56
N LYS A 7 8.09 -3.34 3.52
CA LYS A 7 8.31 -1.89 3.60
C LYS A 7 7.75 -1.22 2.35
N THR A 8 7.28 0.02 2.47
CA THR A 8 6.71 0.75 1.33
C THR A 8 7.64 0.80 0.09
N PRO A 9 8.95 1.07 0.20
CA PRO A 9 9.85 1.00 -0.95
C PRO A 9 9.91 -0.39 -1.60
N ASP A 10 9.93 -1.45 -0.78
CA ASP A 10 9.95 -2.83 -1.27
C ASP A 10 8.62 -3.20 -1.96
N PHE A 11 7.49 -2.71 -1.45
CA PHE A 11 6.17 -2.86 -2.07
C PHE A 11 6.16 -2.23 -3.46
N VAL A 12 6.58 -0.98 -3.58
CA VAL A 12 6.68 -0.26 -4.86
C VAL A 12 7.55 -1.04 -5.84
N GLN A 13 8.75 -1.44 -5.42
CA GLN A 13 9.67 -2.20 -6.27
C GLN A 13 9.06 -3.54 -6.73
N LYS A 14 8.38 -4.27 -5.85
CA LYS A 14 7.70 -5.53 -6.18
C LYS A 14 6.63 -5.34 -7.25
N MET A 15 5.82 -4.29 -7.16
CA MET A 15 4.77 -4.03 -8.16
C MET A 15 5.35 -3.68 -9.52
N HIS A 16 6.38 -2.82 -9.57
CA HIS A 16 7.09 -2.52 -10.81
C HIS A 16 7.74 -3.78 -11.42
N ASN A 17 8.38 -4.61 -10.60
CA ASN A 17 8.98 -5.87 -11.06
C ASN A 17 7.92 -6.85 -11.58
N ALA A 18 6.76 -6.95 -10.94
CA ALA A 18 5.67 -7.82 -11.38
C ALA A 18 5.12 -7.38 -12.75
N ALA A 19 4.90 -6.08 -12.94
CA ALA A 19 4.48 -5.53 -14.23
C ALA A 19 5.55 -5.74 -15.31
N PHE A 20 6.82 -5.47 -14.99
CA PHE A 20 7.95 -5.62 -15.91
C PHE A 20 8.13 -7.07 -16.37
N LYS A 21 7.92 -8.06 -15.49
CA LYS A 21 7.94 -9.49 -15.86
C LYS A 21 6.86 -9.85 -16.89
N GLY A 22 5.75 -9.13 -16.93
CA GLY A 22 4.74 -9.27 -17.99
C GLY A 22 4.98 -8.37 -19.20
N GLY A 23 6.13 -7.69 -19.26
CA GLY A 23 6.49 -6.77 -20.36
C GLY A 23 5.70 -5.46 -20.35
N LYS A 24 5.18 -5.02 -19.20
CA LYS A 24 4.36 -3.80 -19.07
C LYS A 24 5.00 -2.79 -18.12
N THR A 25 4.69 -1.53 -18.36
CA THR A 25 4.98 -0.45 -17.41
C THR A 25 3.85 -0.33 -16.40
N LEU A 26 4.20 0.07 -15.17
CA LEU A 26 3.26 0.38 -14.11
C LEU A 26 3.43 1.84 -13.69
N VAL A 27 2.34 2.58 -13.63
CA VAL A 27 2.29 3.93 -13.02
C VAL A 27 1.55 3.82 -11.69
N MET A 28 2.13 4.37 -10.62
CA MET A 28 1.50 4.41 -9.30
C MET A 28 0.99 5.82 -8.99
N LYS A 29 -0.23 5.92 -8.45
CA LYS A 29 -0.88 7.16 -8.00
C LYS A 29 -1.42 6.98 -6.57
N GLY A 30 -1.52 8.07 -5.80
CA GLY A 30 -2.05 8.01 -4.44
C GLY A 30 -1.00 7.62 -3.38
N MET A 31 0.27 7.53 -3.75
CA MET A 31 1.37 7.20 -2.83
C MET A 31 1.62 8.31 -1.80
N GLU A 32 1.24 9.54 -2.09
CA GLU A 32 1.27 10.69 -1.18
C GLU A 32 0.40 10.47 0.08
N THR A 33 -0.55 9.54 0.02
CA THR A 33 -1.40 9.14 1.16
C THR A 33 -0.71 8.12 2.09
N VAL A 34 0.51 7.71 1.77
CA VAL A 34 1.31 6.73 2.51
C VAL A 34 2.54 7.43 3.07
N ARG A 35 2.52 7.81 4.36
CA ARG A 35 3.56 8.62 5.02
C ARG A 35 4.80 7.83 5.44
N GLY A 36 5.13 6.77 4.70
CA GLY A 36 6.02 5.71 5.15
C GLY A 36 5.28 4.68 5.99
N GLY A 37 5.77 3.45 5.97
CA GLY A 37 5.09 2.35 6.67
C GLY A 37 5.35 0.98 6.11
N LYS A 38 4.70 0.01 6.74
CA LYS A 38 4.82 -1.42 6.50
C LYS A 38 3.46 -1.95 6.02
N TRP A 39 3.42 -2.49 4.82
CA TRP A 39 2.26 -3.11 4.21
C TRP A 39 2.09 -4.53 4.74
N ALA A 40 0.86 -4.98 4.97
CA ALA A 40 0.60 -6.38 5.30
C ALA A 40 1.10 -7.31 4.17
N SER A 41 2.01 -8.23 4.47
CA SER A 41 2.69 -9.04 3.43
C SER A 41 1.76 -9.98 2.68
N ILE A 42 0.70 -10.48 3.30
CA ILE A 42 -0.28 -11.37 2.64
C ILE A 42 -0.95 -10.62 1.47
N LYS A 43 -1.45 -9.40 1.73
CA LYS A 43 -2.05 -8.55 0.70
C LYS A 43 -1.02 -8.13 -0.34
N THR A 44 0.21 -7.82 0.08
CA THR A 44 1.30 -7.49 -0.85
C THR A 44 1.57 -8.63 -1.84
N GLY A 45 1.68 -9.87 -1.37
CA GLY A 45 1.91 -11.03 -2.23
C GLY A 45 0.75 -11.27 -3.21
N GLN A 46 -0.49 -11.10 -2.75
CA GLN A 46 -1.68 -11.20 -3.63
C GLN A 46 -1.68 -10.13 -4.72
N ILE A 47 -1.39 -8.87 -4.36
CA ILE A 47 -1.34 -7.77 -5.33
C ILE A 47 -0.20 -8.01 -6.33
N GLU A 48 0.97 -8.46 -5.87
CA GLU A 48 2.14 -8.78 -6.70
C GLU A 48 1.80 -9.87 -7.74
N GLU A 49 1.19 -10.98 -7.29
CA GLU A 49 0.81 -12.09 -8.16
C GLU A 49 -0.21 -11.66 -9.23
N ILE A 50 -1.25 -10.93 -8.82
CA ILE A 50 -2.29 -10.48 -9.74
C ILE A 50 -1.75 -9.41 -10.71
N THR A 51 -0.86 -8.53 -10.25
CA THR A 51 -0.18 -7.56 -11.13
C THR A 51 0.59 -8.27 -12.24
N GLY A 52 1.34 -9.33 -11.90
CA GLY A 52 2.05 -10.14 -12.88
C GLY A 52 1.13 -10.84 -13.87
N LYS A 53 0.02 -11.43 -13.40
CA LYS A 53 -0.98 -12.08 -14.27
C LYS A 53 -1.63 -11.08 -15.21
N THR A 54 -2.09 -9.93 -14.70
CA THR A 54 -2.75 -8.91 -15.51
C THR A 54 -1.80 -8.25 -16.51
N ALA A 55 -0.51 -8.14 -16.19
CA ALA A 55 0.48 -7.68 -17.17
C ALA A 55 0.63 -8.60 -18.39
N GLN A 56 0.32 -9.90 -18.24
CA GLN A 56 0.43 -10.91 -19.31
C GLN A 56 -0.87 -11.09 -20.11
N GLU A 57 -1.96 -10.42 -19.72
CA GLU A 57 -3.24 -10.54 -20.41
C GLU A 57 -3.19 -9.90 -21.82
N GLU A 58 -3.85 -10.55 -22.77
CA GLU A 58 -3.99 -10.03 -24.13
C GLU A 58 -4.80 -8.72 -24.13
N GLY A 59 -4.41 -7.78 -24.99
CA GLY A 59 -5.05 -6.45 -25.06
C GLY A 59 -4.53 -5.45 -24.02
N VAL A 60 -3.81 -5.88 -22.99
CA VAL A 60 -3.19 -4.96 -22.02
C VAL A 60 -1.94 -4.33 -22.62
N ALA A 61 -1.89 -3.00 -22.67
CA ALA A 61 -0.72 -2.22 -23.07
C ALA A 61 0.05 -1.66 -21.86
N SER A 62 -0.65 -1.21 -20.82
CA SER A 62 -0.04 -0.65 -19.61
C SER A 62 -0.88 -0.89 -18.36
N LEU A 63 -0.26 -0.71 -17.18
CA LEU A 63 -0.91 -0.82 -15.88
C LEU A 63 -0.86 0.51 -15.12
N GLU A 64 -1.93 0.81 -14.38
CA GLU A 64 -2.01 1.92 -13.43
C GLU A 64 -2.46 1.37 -12.08
N MET A 65 -1.70 1.63 -11.01
CA MET A 65 -2.09 1.31 -9.64
C MET A 65 -2.49 2.58 -8.91
N VAL A 66 -3.72 2.64 -8.41
CA VAL A 66 -4.24 3.76 -7.64
C VAL A 66 -4.45 3.33 -6.19
N ILE A 67 -3.85 4.06 -5.26
CA ILE A 67 -4.00 3.84 -3.82
C ILE A 67 -4.95 4.90 -3.26
N LEU A 68 -5.98 4.44 -2.57
CA LEU A 68 -7.01 5.28 -1.97
C LEU A 68 -7.09 5.01 -0.47
N ASN A 69 -7.44 6.02 0.32
CA ASN A 69 -7.79 5.82 1.73
C ASN A 69 -9.16 5.14 1.82
N GLU A 70 -9.20 3.97 2.44
CA GLU A 70 -10.46 3.33 2.85
C GLU A 70 -10.93 3.91 4.18
N ASN A 71 -9.97 4.05 5.11
CA ASN A 71 -10.06 4.97 6.21
C ASN A 71 -8.78 5.85 6.20
N PRO A 72 -8.85 7.06 6.76
CA PRO A 72 -7.72 7.99 6.69
C PRO A 72 -6.48 7.49 7.46
N GLU A 73 -6.64 6.58 8.40
CA GLU A 73 -5.63 6.25 9.43
C GLU A 73 -4.75 5.04 9.08
N VAL A 74 -5.31 3.94 8.55
CA VAL A 74 -4.58 2.65 8.47
C VAL A 74 -4.94 1.76 7.29
N MET A 75 -6.14 1.89 6.72
CA MET A 75 -6.64 0.99 5.67
C MET A 75 -6.70 1.69 4.32
N LYS A 76 -6.20 1.01 3.29
CA LYS A 76 -6.20 1.47 1.91
C LYS A 76 -7.04 0.53 1.03
N ILE A 77 -7.60 1.11 -0.02
CA ILE A 77 -8.05 0.38 -1.21
C ILE A 77 -6.97 0.53 -2.28
N VAL A 78 -6.53 -0.58 -2.86
CA VAL A 78 -5.65 -0.58 -4.04
C VAL A 78 -6.48 -0.96 -5.26
N LEU A 79 -6.42 -0.15 -6.31
CA LEU A 79 -7.00 -0.44 -7.62
C LEU A 79 -5.87 -0.71 -8.60
N LEU A 80 -5.85 -1.90 -9.21
CA LEU A 80 -4.99 -2.20 -10.35
C LEU A 80 -5.83 -2.07 -11.62
N LYS A 81 -5.55 -1.06 -12.44
CA LYS A 81 -6.19 -0.86 -13.73
C LYS A 81 -5.29 -1.35 -14.85
N ALA A 82 -5.88 -2.09 -15.79
CA ALA A 82 -5.24 -2.42 -17.05
C ALA A 82 -5.80 -1.52 -18.15
N ARG A 83 -4.90 -1.02 -19.00
CA ARG A 83 -5.24 -0.13 -20.11
C ARG A 83 -4.81 -0.71 -21.44
N ASP A 84 -5.58 -0.46 -22.48
CA ASP A 84 -5.23 -0.83 -23.86
C ASP A 84 -4.28 0.20 -24.50
N LYS A 85 -4.00 0.02 -25.80
CA LYS A 85 -3.10 0.91 -26.56
C LYS A 85 -3.66 2.31 -26.78
N ASP A 86 -4.97 2.47 -26.64
CA ASP A 86 -5.69 3.74 -26.81
C ASP A 86 -5.92 4.43 -25.44
N ASP A 87 -5.22 3.96 -24.39
CA ASP A 87 -5.31 4.42 -22.99
C ASP A 87 -6.67 4.15 -22.31
N ASN A 88 -7.57 3.36 -22.92
CA ASN A 88 -8.85 3.02 -22.31
C ASN A 88 -8.67 2.01 -21.18
N VAL A 89 -9.39 2.20 -20.08
CA VAL A 89 -9.41 1.23 -18.97
C VAL A 89 -10.26 0.03 -19.38
N ILE A 90 -9.63 -1.11 -19.59
CA ILE A 90 -10.29 -2.36 -20.02
C ILE A 90 -10.53 -3.32 -18.86
N LYS A 91 -9.85 -3.13 -17.72
CA LYS A 91 -10.02 -3.96 -16.52
C LYS A 91 -9.63 -3.21 -15.26
N ILE A 92 -10.34 -3.48 -14.16
CA ILE A 92 -9.99 -3.01 -12.81
C ILE A 92 -10.05 -4.19 -11.84
N VAL A 93 -8.96 -4.43 -11.11
CA VAL A 93 -8.92 -5.34 -9.96
C VAL A 93 -8.88 -4.51 -8.68
N ARG A 94 -9.83 -4.74 -7.78
CA ARG A 94 -9.97 -3.99 -6.51
C ARG A 94 -9.51 -4.83 -5.33
N PHE A 95 -8.62 -4.27 -4.52
CA PHE A 95 -8.12 -4.87 -3.27
C PHE A 95 -8.52 -3.98 -2.08
N PRO A 96 -9.63 -4.28 -1.38
CA PRO A 96 -9.98 -3.60 -0.14
C PRO A 96 -9.23 -4.19 1.07
N GLY A 97 -9.24 -3.45 2.17
CA GLY A 97 -8.67 -3.86 3.46
C GLY A 97 -7.16 -4.08 3.38
N VAL A 98 -6.44 -3.23 2.66
CA VAL A 98 -4.98 -3.26 2.59
C VAL A 98 -4.43 -2.40 3.73
N CYS A 99 -3.97 -3.04 4.80
CA CYS A 99 -3.43 -2.33 5.96
C CYS A 99 -2.01 -1.84 5.70
N VAL A 100 -1.78 -0.57 6.03
CA VAL A 100 -0.46 0.06 6.06
C VAL A 100 -0.22 0.54 7.48
N PHE A 101 0.80 -0.01 8.13
CA PHE A 101 1.21 0.37 9.47
C PHE A 101 2.20 1.51 9.38
N GLU A 102 1.77 2.71 9.77
CA GLU A 102 2.63 3.88 9.82
C GLU A 102 3.63 3.78 10.99
N PRO A 103 4.81 4.43 10.87
CA PRO A 103 5.73 4.61 11.98
C PRO A 103 5.02 5.30 13.15
N LEU A 104 5.14 4.71 14.35
CA LEU A 104 4.67 5.32 15.60
C LEU A 104 5.74 6.24 16.19
N GLU A 105 5.41 6.92 17.29
CA GLU A 105 6.24 7.97 17.88
C GLU A 105 7.67 7.51 18.21
N GLU A 106 7.89 6.22 18.43
CA GLU A 106 9.21 5.68 18.77
C GLU A 106 10.24 5.88 17.66
N THR A 107 9.78 6.05 16.41
CA THR A 107 10.67 6.37 15.29
C THR A 107 11.28 7.78 15.38
N TYR A 108 10.70 8.65 16.21
CA TYR A 108 11.18 10.01 16.47
C TYR A 108 11.94 10.12 17.79
N TYR A 109 12.09 9.03 18.54
CA TYR A 109 12.78 9.09 19.84
C TYR A 109 14.30 9.24 19.70
N GLU A 110 14.87 8.98 18.53
CA GLU A 110 16.32 9.12 18.28
C GLU A 110 17.19 8.35 19.31
N GLY A 111 16.65 7.26 19.85
CA GLY A 111 17.31 6.44 20.88
C GLY A 111 17.19 6.99 22.31
N CYS A 112 16.44 8.07 22.54
CA CYS A 112 16.12 8.57 23.86
C CYS A 112 15.35 7.52 24.66
N LYS A 113 15.91 7.09 25.79
CA LYS A 113 15.29 6.13 26.72
C LYS A 113 14.53 6.80 27.86
N ASN A 114 14.72 8.11 28.04
CA ASN A 114 14.09 8.89 29.09
C ASN A 114 12.91 9.67 28.51
N VAL A 115 11.78 8.98 28.34
CA VAL A 115 10.54 9.54 27.80
C VAL A 115 9.54 9.67 28.94
N SER A 116 9.08 10.89 29.23
CA SER A 116 8.04 11.16 30.22
C SER A 116 6.71 11.47 29.54
N THR A 117 5.66 10.72 29.87
CA THR A 117 4.31 10.92 29.31
C THR A 117 3.48 11.82 30.22
N HIS A 118 2.91 12.89 29.67
CA HIS A 118 1.92 13.69 30.36
C HIS A 118 0.51 13.26 29.93
N THR A 119 -0.25 12.66 30.85
CA THR A 119 -1.67 12.34 30.65
C THR A 119 -2.54 13.27 31.48
N THR A 120 -3.36 14.09 30.83
CA THR A 120 -4.48 14.80 31.47
C THR A 120 -5.78 14.10 31.12
N TYR A 121 -6.08 13.00 31.82
CA TYR A 121 -7.44 12.44 31.83
C TYR A 121 -7.97 12.51 33.25
N THR A 122 -8.79 13.53 33.52
CA THR A 122 -9.75 13.46 34.62
C THR A 122 -10.99 12.81 34.02
N LEU A 123 -11.23 11.54 34.35
CA LEU A 123 -12.53 10.92 34.07
C LEU A 123 -13.59 11.81 34.75
N PRO A 124 -14.70 12.18 34.08
CA PRO A 124 -15.81 12.77 34.78
C PRO A 124 -16.28 11.74 35.81
N THR A 125 -16.15 12.07 37.10
CA THR A 125 -16.89 11.38 38.16
C THR A 125 -18.37 11.48 37.81
N GLU A 126 -18.99 10.36 37.46
CA GLU A 126 -20.44 10.24 37.34
C GLU A 126 -21.07 10.72 38.65
N GLN A 127 -22.02 11.67 38.55
CA GLN A 127 -22.91 12.10 39.63
C GLN A 127 -24.20 11.29 39.61
#